data_AF-A0A9E2RCJ8-F1
#
_entry.id   AF-A0A9E2RCJ8-F1
#
_cell.length_a   1.000
_cell.length_b   1.000
_cell.length_c   1.000
_cell.angle_alpha   90.00
_cell.angle_beta   90.00
_cell.angle_gamma   90.00
#
_symmetry.space_group_name_H-M   'P 1'
#
loop_
_entity.id
_entity.type
_entity.pdbx_description
1 polymer ?
#
loop_
_entity_poly.entity_id
_entity_poly.type
_entity_poly.pdbx_seq_one_letter_code
_entity_poly.pdbx_strand_id
1 'polypeptide(L)'
;MAHSVPLFMVLGNHDGEKGTSGTGADDIGPWSYEQRTSRFPQPVTGAGPLGDGTFYTGFTAMKDGVGSNYYAFEWGDALFIVLDPYWSTTDRIRGGGGGGGKGGAGGGERGGGGGQGGQGGQRPNDEPLKPTDSSWTSTLGRTQYDWLTKTLEGTKAKYRFVFIHHLVGGMGGAESRGGVESSPHFEWGGKNADGSPGFAQHRAGWALPIHDLLVKHRVSAVFHGHDHLYVSSQRDGVVYQCVPQPGNPRGNTRTATQYGYVSGTLHGSPGHVRVRVEADKATVEFVRTALAGAAEGNGRGNQDRRGPGGAGGEANDAIVHSYTIAPVAPATMPKPESRP
;
A
#
# COMPACT_ATOMS: atom_id res chain seq x y z
N MET A 1 2.67 20.35 -9.10
CA MET A 1 2.51 19.60 -7.84
C MET A 1 3.53 20.08 -6.82
N ALA A 2 4.84 19.78 -6.94
CA ALA A 2 5.81 20.05 -5.88
C ALA A 2 6.29 21.52 -5.70
N HIS A 3 5.83 22.49 -6.51
CA HIS A 3 6.19 23.91 -6.32
C HIS A 3 5.21 24.68 -5.43
N SER A 4 4.01 24.13 -5.21
CA SER A 4 2.90 24.80 -4.49
C SER A 4 2.16 23.89 -3.51
N VAL A 5 2.43 22.58 -3.52
CA VAL A 5 1.87 21.60 -2.59
C VAL A 5 2.98 20.63 -2.16
N PRO A 6 3.17 20.37 -0.85
CA PRO A 6 4.15 19.39 -0.39
C PRO A 6 3.78 17.98 -0.88
N LEU A 7 4.79 17.20 -1.24
CA LEU A 7 4.65 15.81 -1.68
C LEU A 7 5.28 14.88 -0.63
N PHE A 8 4.47 13.98 -0.08
CA PHE A 8 4.90 12.95 0.87
C PHE A 8 4.95 11.60 0.16
N MET A 9 6.15 11.04 0.00
CA MET A 9 6.37 9.79 -0.73
C MET A 9 6.16 8.57 0.18
N VAL A 10 5.47 7.57 -0.36
CA VAL A 10 5.43 6.20 0.16
C VAL A 10 6.31 5.37 -0.77
N LEU A 11 7.27 4.61 -0.22
CA LEU A 11 8.08 3.70 -1.05
C LEU A 11 7.20 2.63 -1.67
N GLY A 12 7.44 2.32 -2.92
CA GLY A 12 6.84 1.24 -3.69
C GLY A 12 7.89 0.27 -4.24
N ASN A 13 7.44 -0.90 -4.70
CA ASN A 13 8.32 -1.95 -5.21
C ASN A 13 9.16 -1.52 -6.44
N HIS A 14 8.73 -0.48 -7.15
CA HIS A 14 9.43 0.09 -8.31
C HIS A 14 10.54 1.08 -7.93
N ASP A 15 10.60 1.54 -6.68
CA ASP A 15 11.68 2.41 -6.21
C ASP A 15 12.98 1.64 -6.01
N GLY A 16 12.98 0.30 -5.99
CA GLY A 16 14.21 -0.49 -5.83
C GLY A 16 14.86 -0.41 -4.44
N GLU A 17 14.24 0.31 -3.50
CA GLU A 17 14.67 0.46 -2.11
C GLU A 17 14.03 -0.63 -1.25
N LYS A 18 14.77 -1.72 -1.02
CA LYS A 18 14.32 -2.87 -0.22
C LYS A 18 15.50 -3.56 0.48
N GLY A 19 15.20 -4.29 1.54
CA GLY A 19 16.23 -4.93 2.39
C GLY A 19 17.13 -5.94 1.65
N THR A 20 16.69 -6.45 0.50
CA THR A 20 17.44 -7.39 -0.35
C THR A 20 18.35 -6.73 -1.39
N SER A 21 18.43 -5.40 -1.43
CA SER A 21 19.16 -4.65 -2.47
C SER A 21 19.98 -3.48 -1.89
N GLY A 22 20.60 -3.68 -0.74
CA GLY A 22 21.41 -2.66 -0.08
C GLY A 22 22.81 -3.11 0.34
N THR A 23 23.21 -4.37 0.08
CA THR A 23 24.40 -4.97 0.69
C THR A 23 25.61 -5.05 -0.24
N GLY A 24 25.42 -4.87 -1.55
CA GLY A 24 26.48 -4.80 -2.55
C GLY A 24 26.83 -3.37 -2.98
N ALA A 25 28.06 -3.15 -3.46
CA ALA A 25 28.53 -1.84 -3.95
C ALA A 25 27.75 -1.36 -5.20
N ASP A 26 27.26 -2.28 -6.02
CA ASP A 26 26.48 -2.01 -7.23
C ASP A 26 24.97 -2.27 -7.04
N ASP A 27 24.52 -2.42 -5.79
CA ASP A 27 23.12 -2.65 -5.52
C ASP A 27 22.26 -1.41 -5.83
N ILE A 28 21.04 -1.65 -6.31
CA ILE A 28 20.13 -0.59 -6.74
C ILE A 28 19.59 0.27 -5.59
N GLY A 29 19.54 -0.25 -4.36
CA GLY A 29 18.96 0.44 -3.21
C GLY A 29 19.68 1.75 -2.86
N PRO A 30 21.01 1.75 -2.62
CA PRO A 30 21.78 2.96 -2.37
C PRO A 30 21.66 3.98 -3.50
N TRP A 31 21.82 3.55 -4.76
CA TRP A 31 21.69 4.42 -5.92
C TRP A 31 20.29 5.06 -6.00
N SER A 32 19.24 4.25 -5.81
CA SER A 32 17.87 4.75 -5.89
C SER A 32 17.53 5.71 -4.75
N TYR A 33 17.98 5.40 -3.52
CA TYR A 33 17.85 6.29 -2.36
C TYR A 33 18.46 7.66 -2.64
N GLU A 34 19.69 7.71 -3.17
CA GLU A 34 20.36 8.96 -3.54
C GLU A 34 19.57 9.75 -4.60
N GLN A 35 19.10 9.07 -5.66
CA GLN A 35 18.32 9.72 -6.71
C GLN A 35 16.98 10.24 -6.18
N ARG A 36 16.21 9.41 -5.45
CA ARG A 36 14.92 9.78 -4.89
C ARG A 36 15.07 10.98 -3.97
N THR A 37 16.00 10.93 -3.01
CA THR A 37 16.14 12.00 -2.00
C THR A 37 16.67 13.31 -2.58
N SER A 38 17.39 13.27 -3.70
CA SER A 38 17.80 14.49 -4.43
C SER A 38 16.64 15.23 -5.10
N ARG A 39 15.53 14.54 -5.41
CA ARG A 39 14.37 15.10 -6.13
C ARG A 39 13.12 15.24 -5.26
N PHE A 40 12.96 14.32 -4.32
CA PHE A 40 11.86 14.23 -3.38
C PHE A 40 12.45 14.10 -1.97
N PRO A 41 12.89 15.23 -1.37
CA PRO A 41 13.43 15.21 -0.03
C PRO A 41 12.42 14.61 0.95
N GLN A 42 12.88 13.69 1.77
CA GLN A 42 12.06 13.08 2.81
C GLN A 42 11.85 14.01 4.01
N PRO A 43 10.80 13.81 4.80
CA PRO A 43 10.65 14.51 6.06
C PRO A 43 11.83 14.27 7.00
N VAL A 44 12.28 15.32 7.67
CA VAL A 44 13.36 15.26 8.67
C VAL A 44 12.76 14.78 9.99
N THR A 45 12.95 13.51 10.31
CA THR A 45 12.43 12.85 11.51
C THR A 45 13.51 12.86 12.61
N GLY A 46 13.62 13.96 13.34
CA GLY A 46 14.63 14.17 14.40
C GLY A 46 15.15 15.60 14.44
N ALA A 47 15.84 15.96 15.53
CA ALA A 47 16.44 17.29 15.67
C ALA A 47 17.54 17.49 14.63
N GLY A 48 17.45 18.54 13.84
CA GLY A 48 18.40 18.86 12.78
C GLY A 48 18.35 20.34 12.38
N PRO A 49 19.20 20.79 11.45
CA PRO A 49 19.27 22.21 11.07
C PRO A 49 18.00 22.75 10.37
N LEU A 50 17.08 21.86 9.98
CA LEU A 50 15.82 22.18 9.31
C LEU A 50 14.57 21.96 10.20
N GLY A 51 14.73 21.57 11.47
CA GLY A 51 13.60 21.34 12.37
C GLY A 51 14.00 20.84 13.77
N ASP A 52 13.15 21.09 14.76
CA ASP A 52 13.33 20.63 16.15
C ASP A 52 13.07 19.12 16.36
N GLY A 53 12.72 18.40 15.28
CA GLY A 53 12.37 16.98 15.33
C GLY A 53 11.00 16.69 15.93
N THR A 54 10.15 17.70 16.13
CA THR A 54 8.85 17.53 16.80
C THR A 54 7.69 17.30 15.83
N PHE A 55 7.76 17.87 14.62
CA PHE A 55 6.63 17.79 13.68
C PHE A 55 6.53 16.43 12.96
N TYR A 56 7.67 15.88 12.53
CA TYR A 56 7.73 14.54 11.93
C TYR A 56 8.42 13.56 12.88
N THR A 57 7.81 12.40 13.09
CA THR A 57 8.43 11.26 13.79
C THR A 57 8.68 10.12 12.81
N GLY A 58 9.58 9.18 13.15
CA GLY A 58 9.89 8.01 12.32
C GLY A 58 11.37 7.92 11.96
N PHE A 59 11.66 7.21 10.86
CA PHE A 59 13.01 7.08 10.31
C PHE A 59 12.97 7.04 8.79
N THR A 60 13.68 8.00 8.18
CA THR A 60 13.73 8.19 6.72
C THR A 60 15.16 8.09 6.15
N ALA A 61 16.14 7.75 6.98
CA ALA A 61 17.54 7.74 6.60
C ALA A 61 18.02 6.39 6.07
N MET A 62 19.10 6.42 5.29
CA MET A 62 19.88 5.25 4.92
C MET A 62 21.26 5.33 5.53
N LYS A 63 21.75 4.19 6.06
CA LYS A 63 23.08 4.07 6.64
C LYS A 63 23.62 2.66 6.40
N ASP A 64 24.87 2.56 5.96
CA ASP A 64 25.60 1.30 5.80
C ASP A 64 24.82 0.24 5.00
N GLY A 65 24.15 0.66 3.91
CA GLY A 65 23.37 -0.25 3.07
C GLY A 65 21.96 -0.56 3.57
N VAL A 66 21.56 -0.04 4.74
CA VAL A 66 20.25 -0.27 5.36
C VAL A 66 19.46 1.04 5.41
N GLY A 67 18.32 1.06 4.71
CA GLY A 67 17.41 2.21 4.67
C GLY A 67 16.19 2.05 5.57
N SER A 68 15.42 3.13 5.71
CA SER A 68 13.98 3.07 5.99
C SER A 68 13.30 4.32 5.45
N ASN A 69 11.99 4.26 5.23
CA ASN A 69 11.18 5.43 4.87
C ASN A 69 9.78 5.36 5.49
N TYR A 70 9.72 5.37 6.82
CA TYR A 70 8.47 5.45 7.57
C TYR A 70 8.45 6.71 8.43
N TYR A 71 7.31 7.39 8.46
CA TYR A 71 7.17 8.64 9.19
C TYR A 71 5.72 8.98 9.48
N ALA A 72 5.48 9.86 10.45
CA ALA A 72 4.16 10.34 10.78
C ALA A 72 4.17 11.82 11.16
N PHE A 73 3.03 12.48 10.96
CA PHE A 73 2.78 13.86 11.36
C PHE A 73 1.28 14.10 11.57
N GLU A 74 0.95 15.07 12.40
CA GLU A 74 -0.42 15.55 12.57
C GLU A 74 -0.62 16.86 11.80
N TRP A 75 -1.76 16.99 11.13
CA TRP A 75 -2.17 18.23 10.48
C TRP A 75 -3.68 18.42 10.63
N GLY A 76 -4.07 19.49 11.33
CA GLY A 76 -5.46 19.70 11.75
C GLY A 76 -5.92 18.57 12.68
N ASP A 77 -7.08 17.99 12.37
CA ASP A 77 -7.71 16.92 13.18
C ASP A 77 -7.23 15.50 12.79
N ALA A 78 -6.23 15.37 11.91
CA ALA A 78 -5.79 14.09 11.34
C ALA A 78 -4.32 13.78 11.62
N LEU A 79 -4.07 12.51 11.97
CA LEU A 79 -2.76 11.88 11.98
C LEU A 79 -2.54 11.16 10.65
N PHE A 80 -1.39 11.41 10.02
CA PHE A 80 -0.94 10.75 8.81
C PHE A 80 0.27 9.87 9.16
N ILE A 81 0.21 8.59 8.79
CA ILE A 81 1.27 7.60 9.02
C ILE A 81 1.66 6.99 7.68
N VAL A 82 2.93 7.07 7.34
CA VAL A 82 3.52 6.40 6.17
C VAL A 82 4.34 5.22 6.66
N LEU A 83 4.06 4.03 6.12
CA LEU A 83 4.75 2.78 6.43
C LEU A 83 5.63 2.33 5.27
N ASP A 84 6.68 1.61 5.63
CA ASP A 84 7.67 1.05 4.74
C ASP A 84 7.65 -0.49 4.84
N PRO A 85 7.07 -1.19 3.84
CA PRO A 85 7.03 -2.65 3.84
C PRO A 85 8.30 -3.31 3.30
N TYR A 86 9.32 -2.54 2.90
CA TYR A 86 10.42 -3.04 2.06
C TYR A 86 11.73 -3.21 2.79
N TRP A 87 12.19 -2.19 3.51
CA TRP A 87 13.56 -2.20 4.03
C TRP A 87 13.78 -3.27 5.11
N SER A 88 12.78 -3.56 5.93
CA SER A 88 12.86 -4.61 6.95
C SER A 88 12.68 -6.03 6.39
N THR A 89 12.21 -6.16 5.15
CA THR A 89 12.11 -7.45 4.45
C THR A 89 13.45 -7.77 3.79
N THR A 90 14.32 -8.49 4.51
CA THR A 90 15.71 -8.78 4.08
C THR A 90 15.88 -10.10 3.34
N ASP A 91 14.86 -10.96 3.37
CA ASP A 91 14.87 -12.23 2.68
C ASP A 91 13.92 -12.22 1.47
N ARG A 92 14.31 -12.96 0.42
CA ARG A 92 13.45 -13.12 -0.76
C ARG A 92 12.30 -14.06 -0.42
N ILE A 93 11.07 -13.61 -0.70
CA ILE A 93 9.88 -14.48 -0.64
C ILE A 93 10.04 -15.59 -1.68
N ARG A 94 10.19 -16.83 -1.22
CA ARG A 94 10.30 -18.01 -2.09
C ARG A 94 8.90 -18.49 -2.48
N GLY A 95 8.69 -18.82 -3.76
CA GLY A 95 7.47 -19.51 -4.21
C GLY A 95 6.25 -18.62 -4.53
N GLY A 96 6.43 -17.32 -4.77
CA GLY A 96 5.40 -16.52 -5.46
C GLY A 96 5.36 -16.90 -6.94
N GLY A 97 4.18 -16.87 -7.56
CA GLY A 97 3.93 -17.27 -8.95
C GLY A 97 4.56 -16.37 -10.02
N GLY A 98 5.86 -16.08 -9.92
CA GLY A 98 6.70 -15.54 -10.97
C GLY A 98 7.59 -16.66 -11.51
N GLY A 99 7.32 -17.10 -12.73
CA GLY A 99 7.94 -18.26 -13.37
C GLY A 99 9.46 -18.35 -13.23
N GLY A 100 9.92 -19.51 -12.79
CA GLY A 100 11.32 -19.87 -12.68
C GLY A 100 11.49 -21.34 -12.29
N GLY A 101 10.81 -22.23 -13.02
CA GLY A 101 11.06 -23.66 -12.92
C GLY A 101 12.50 -23.94 -13.31
N LYS A 102 13.32 -24.36 -12.34
CA LYS A 102 14.61 -24.99 -12.62
C LYS A 102 14.36 -26.32 -13.31
N GLY A 103 14.79 -26.43 -14.56
CA GLY A 103 14.94 -27.70 -15.26
C GLY A 103 15.74 -27.49 -16.54
N GLY A 104 16.96 -28.04 -16.58
CA GLY A 104 17.70 -28.27 -17.83
C GLY A 104 18.93 -27.39 -18.05
N ALA A 105 20.09 -28.04 -18.05
CA ALA A 105 21.37 -27.53 -18.50
C ALA A 105 21.40 -27.29 -20.02
N GLY A 106 22.23 -26.34 -20.47
CA GLY A 106 22.59 -26.17 -21.89
C GLY A 106 22.97 -24.73 -22.23
N GLY A 107 24.25 -24.49 -22.54
CA GLY A 107 24.79 -23.17 -22.89
C GLY A 107 24.39 -22.67 -24.28
N GLY A 108 24.63 -21.38 -24.53
CA GLY A 108 24.53 -20.78 -25.87
C GLY A 108 24.12 -19.30 -25.89
N GLU A 109 25.14 -18.43 -25.89
CA GLU A 109 25.27 -17.13 -26.60
C GLU A 109 24.19 -16.01 -26.60
N ARG A 110 24.74 -14.80 -26.78
CA ARG A 110 24.13 -13.46 -26.73
C ARG A 110 23.26 -13.17 -27.96
N GLY A 111 22.23 -12.33 -27.78
CA GLY A 111 21.56 -11.64 -28.88
C GLY A 111 20.50 -10.64 -28.39
N GLY A 112 20.74 -9.35 -28.60
CA GLY A 112 19.78 -8.28 -28.31
C GLY A 112 18.69 -8.14 -29.38
N GLY A 113 17.62 -7.42 -29.05
CA GLY A 113 16.61 -6.99 -30.01
C GLY A 113 15.29 -6.60 -29.35
N GLY A 114 14.94 -5.31 -29.43
CA GLY A 114 13.62 -4.80 -29.05
C GLY A 114 12.51 -5.18 -30.04
N GLY A 115 11.26 -5.11 -29.57
CA GLY A 115 10.05 -5.29 -30.38
C GLY A 115 8.82 -5.54 -29.50
N GLN A 116 8.04 -4.50 -29.22
CA GLN A 116 6.66 -4.29 -29.73
C GLN A 116 5.67 -5.47 -29.60
N GLY A 117 4.71 -5.27 -28.70
CA GLY A 117 3.26 -5.43 -28.89
C GLY A 117 2.69 -6.50 -29.84
N GLY A 118 1.84 -7.37 -29.28
CA GLY A 118 0.75 -7.98 -30.03
C GLY A 118 0.23 -9.31 -29.49
N GLN A 119 -1.06 -9.30 -29.12
CA GLN A 119 -2.04 -10.38 -29.25
C GLN A 119 -2.02 -11.60 -28.29
N GLY A 120 -3.09 -11.71 -27.49
CA GLY A 120 -4.14 -12.70 -27.78
C GLY A 120 -3.93 -14.17 -27.43
N GLY A 121 -3.15 -14.51 -26.40
CA GLY A 121 -3.13 -15.87 -25.83
C GLY A 121 -3.73 -15.91 -24.43
N GLN A 122 -4.78 -16.72 -24.21
CA GLN A 122 -5.21 -17.13 -22.87
C GLN A 122 -3.98 -17.71 -22.14
N ARG A 123 -3.53 -17.06 -21.07
CA ARG A 123 -2.41 -17.55 -20.26
C ARG A 123 -2.95 -18.52 -19.19
N PRO A 124 -2.19 -19.51 -18.70
CA PRO A 124 -2.69 -20.56 -17.80
C PRO A 124 -3.06 -20.11 -16.37
N ASN A 125 -3.21 -18.81 -16.09
CA ASN A 125 -3.17 -18.23 -14.74
C ASN A 125 -4.39 -17.35 -14.39
N ASP A 126 -5.59 -17.71 -14.84
CA ASP A 126 -6.82 -16.98 -14.46
C ASP A 126 -7.29 -17.28 -13.02
N GLU A 127 -6.60 -18.18 -12.30
CA GLU A 127 -6.90 -18.51 -10.91
C GLU A 127 -6.54 -17.37 -9.94
N PRO A 128 -7.41 -17.08 -8.95
CA PRO A 128 -7.10 -16.13 -7.88
C PRO A 128 -5.81 -16.47 -7.14
N LEU A 129 -5.00 -15.44 -6.87
CA LEU A 129 -3.86 -15.53 -5.98
C LEU A 129 -4.31 -16.01 -4.61
N LYS A 130 -3.53 -16.93 -4.03
CA LYS A 130 -3.79 -17.52 -2.72
C LYS A 130 -2.75 -17.01 -1.72
N PRO A 131 -3.07 -16.96 -0.41
CA PRO A 131 -2.06 -16.73 0.60
C PRO A 131 -1.03 -17.87 0.60
N THR A 132 0.23 -17.54 0.91
CA THR A 132 1.33 -18.52 0.95
C THR A 132 2.19 -18.25 2.19
N ASP A 133 2.57 -19.27 2.96
CA ASP A 133 3.34 -19.07 4.21
C ASP A 133 4.71 -18.41 4.03
N SER A 134 5.25 -18.40 2.81
CA SER A 134 6.44 -17.59 2.50
C SER A 134 6.23 -16.09 2.69
N SER A 135 4.98 -15.61 2.71
CA SER A 135 4.62 -14.22 3.02
C SER A 135 4.95 -13.80 4.46
N TRP A 136 5.19 -14.74 5.39
CA TRP A 136 5.73 -14.41 6.72
C TRP A 136 7.13 -13.77 6.68
N THR A 137 7.82 -13.91 5.54
CA THR A 137 9.10 -13.24 5.27
C THR A 137 8.94 -11.72 5.18
N SER A 138 7.80 -11.23 4.70
CA SER A 138 7.49 -9.80 4.66
C SER A 138 7.28 -9.27 6.07
N THR A 139 7.92 -8.15 6.39
CA THR A 139 7.83 -7.56 7.73
C THR A 139 8.05 -6.04 7.71
N LEU A 140 7.32 -5.32 8.58
CA LEU A 140 7.67 -3.95 8.97
C LEU A 140 8.96 -3.89 9.79
N GLY A 141 9.37 -5.02 10.37
CA GLY A 141 10.45 -5.08 11.35
C GLY A 141 10.01 -4.56 12.72
N ARG A 142 10.69 -5.03 13.77
CA ARG A 142 10.33 -4.72 15.15
C ARG A 142 10.37 -3.22 15.45
N THR A 143 11.40 -2.52 14.99
CA THR A 143 11.59 -1.09 15.25
C THR A 143 10.44 -0.24 14.71
N GLN A 144 10.03 -0.47 13.46
CA GLN A 144 8.91 0.24 12.85
C GLN A 144 7.59 -0.11 13.51
N TYR A 145 7.36 -1.39 13.85
CA TYR A 145 6.16 -1.83 14.57
C TYR A 145 6.02 -1.17 15.95
N ASP A 146 7.11 -1.13 16.73
CA ASP A 146 7.10 -0.49 18.05
C ASP A 146 6.89 1.03 17.93
N TRP A 147 7.49 1.66 16.91
CA TRP A 147 7.25 3.08 16.60
C TRP A 147 5.79 3.34 16.22
N LEU A 148 5.19 2.50 15.35
CA LEU A 148 3.79 2.60 14.96
C LEU A 148 2.88 2.48 16.18
N THR A 149 3.15 1.52 17.06
CA THR A 149 2.42 1.31 18.32
C THR A 149 2.44 2.59 19.17
N LYS A 150 3.64 3.14 19.43
CA LYS A 150 3.79 4.38 20.21
C LYS A 150 3.10 5.59 19.56
N THR A 151 3.18 5.70 18.24
CA THR A 151 2.55 6.78 17.48
C THR A 151 1.02 6.73 17.60
N LEU A 152 0.44 5.53 17.50
CA LEU A 152 -1.00 5.32 17.67
C LEU A 152 -1.48 5.48 19.12
N GLU A 153 -0.66 5.11 20.10
CA GLU A 153 -0.94 5.29 21.53
C GLU A 153 -0.90 6.77 21.95
N GLY A 154 0.01 7.56 21.37
CA GLY A 154 0.23 8.95 21.76
C GLY A 154 -0.71 9.99 21.12
N THR A 155 -1.39 9.64 20.03
CA THR A 155 -2.18 10.62 19.24
C THR A 155 -3.56 10.92 19.83
N LYS A 156 -3.95 12.19 19.76
CA LYS A 156 -5.32 12.66 20.05
C LYS A 156 -6.12 13.00 18.79
N ALA A 157 -5.56 12.78 17.61
CA ALA A 157 -6.22 13.08 16.34
C ALA A 157 -7.57 12.36 16.23
N LYS A 158 -8.53 13.03 15.60
CA LYS A 158 -9.87 12.46 15.33
C LYS A 158 -9.84 11.49 14.16
N TYR A 159 -8.91 11.68 13.23
CA TYR A 159 -8.71 10.79 12.08
C TYR A 159 -7.30 10.24 12.08
N ARG A 160 -7.15 8.98 11.66
CA ARG A 160 -5.86 8.28 11.58
C ARG A 160 -5.77 7.60 10.23
N PHE A 161 -4.90 8.10 9.36
CA PHE A 161 -4.74 7.59 8.00
C PHE A 161 -3.36 6.93 7.86
N VAL A 162 -3.37 5.66 7.47
CA VAL A 162 -2.15 4.89 7.20
C VAL A 162 -1.97 4.79 5.69
N PHE A 163 -0.74 5.00 5.21
CA PHE A 163 -0.36 4.90 3.81
C PHE A 163 0.77 3.87 3.68
N ILE A 164 0.58 2.89 2.80
CA ILE A 164 1.54 1.81 2.57
C ILE A 164 1.39 1.32 1.14
N HIS A 165 2.46 0.90 0.45
CA HIS A 165 2.31 0.51 -0.96
C HIS A 165 1.46 -0.74 -1.18
N HIS A 166 1.70 -1.78 -0.37
CA HIS A 166 0.86 -2.96 -0.26
C HIS A 166 0.83 -3.43 1.20
N LEU A 167 -0.18 -4.21 1.58
CA LEU A 167 -0.23 -4.80 2.91
C LEU A 167 0.95 -5.77 3.10
N VAL A 168 1.46 -5.87 4.34
CA VAL A 168 2.58 -6.76 4.65
C VAL A 168 2.12 -8.21 4.58
N GLY A 169 2.71 -8.96 3.64
CA GLY A 169 2.40 -10.36 3.38
C GLY A 169 1.54 -10.55 2.13
N GLY A 170 0.42 -9.82 2.02
CA GLY A 170 -0.48 -9.79 0.86
C GLY A 170 -0.92 -11.17 0.33
N MET A 171 -1.59 -11.18 -0.83
CA MET A 171 -1.94 -12.40 -1.57
C MET A 171 -0.86 -12.74 -2.61
N GLY A 172 -0.61 -14.03 -2.84
CA GLY A 172 0.28 -14.51 -3.90
C GLY A 172 1.77 -14.49 -3.57
N GLY A 173 2.15 -14.40 -2.29
CA GLY A 173 3.56 -14.39 -1.88
C GLY A 173 4.28 -13.14 -2.38
N ALA A 174 5.24 -13.35 -3.28
CA ALA A 174 6.03 -12.27 -3.89
C ALA A 174 5.19 -11.23 -4.64
N GLU A 175 3.97 -11.58 -5.04
CA GLU A 175 3.04 -10.66 -5.71
C GLU A 175 2.42 -9.64 -4.76
N SER A 176 2.28 -9.96 -3.46
CA SER A 176 1.78 -9.05 -2.41
C SER A 176 0.55 -8.20 -2.81
N ARG A 177 -0.47 -8.86 -3.37
CA ARG A 177 -1.71 -8.22 -3.88
C ARG A 177 -2.84 -8.19 -2.86
N GLY A 178 -3.89 -7.44 -3.18
CA GLY A 178 -5.17 -7.51 -2.48
C GLY A 178 -5.32 -6.46 -1.38
N GLY A 179 -6.53 -6.40 -0.82
CA GLY A 179 -6.90 -5.46 0.23
C GLY A 179 -7.39 -6.18 1.48
N VAL A 180 -8.66 -5.95 1.84
CA VAL A 180 -9.26 -6.48 3.06
C VAL A 180 -9.16 -8.01 3.17
N GLU A 181 -9.18 -8.72 2.05
CA GLU A 181 -9.08 -10.17 1.96
C GLU A 181 -7.72 -10.71 2.41
N SER A 182 -6.65 -9.92 2.23
CA SER A 182 -5.31 -10.29 2.71
C SER A 182 -5.11 -9.98 4.20
N SER A 183 -5.93 -9.07 4.75
CA SER A 183 -5.79 -8.57 6.11
C SER A 183 -5.90 -9.59 7.26
N PRO A 184 -6.46 -10.81 7.10
CA PRO A 184 -6.42 -11.84 8.14
C PRO A 184 -5.07 -12.58 8.25
N HIS A 185 -4.18 -12.47 7.27
CA HIS A 185 -3.01 -13.35 7.16
C HIS A 185 -1.69 -12.68 7.56
N PHE A 186 -0.71 -13.51 7.91
CA PHE A 186 0.71 -13.18 8.15
C PHE A 186 0.93 -12.10 9.20
N GLU A 187 1.94 -11.25 9.06
CA GLU A 187 2.20 -10.18 10.03
C GLU A 187 1.01 -9.22 10.15
N TRP A 188 0.21 -9.08 9.08
CA TRP A 188 -0.93 -8.19 9.07
C TRP A 188 -2.06 -8.67 9.97
N GLY A 189 -2.55 -9.90 9.80
CA GLY A 189 -3.71 -10.41 10.55
C GLY A 189 -3.45 -11.62 11.44
N GLY A 190 -2.25 -12.18 11.40
CA GLY A 190 -1.80 -13.20 12.33
C GLY A 190 -2.09 -14.66 11.97
N LYS A 191 -2.86 -14.94 10.91
CA LYS A 191 -3.12 -16.32 10.45
C LYS A 191 -2.08 -16.78 9.43
N ASN A 192 -1.80 -18.07 9.42
CA ASN A 192 -1.08 -18.73 8.32
C ASN A 192 -1.94 -18.79 7.05
N ALA A 193 -1.38 -19.29 5.96
CA ALA A 193 -2.08 -19.44 4.69
C ALA A 193 -3.30 -20.37 4.77
N ASP A 194 -3.25 -21.39 5.62
CA ASP A 194 -4.36 -22.32 5.88
C ASP A 194 -5.43 -21.78 6.86
N GLY A 195 -5.23 -20.57 7.39
CA GLY A 195 -6.12 -19.92 8.35
C GLY A 195 -5.86 -20.29 9.81
N SER A 196 -4.91 -21.17 10.12
CA SER A 196 -4.48 -21.47 11.48
C SER A 196 -3.78 -20.26 12.13
N PRO A 197 -3.78 -20.12 13.47
CA PRO A 197 -3.02 -19.06 14.14
C PRO A 197 -1.51 -19.25 13.91
N GLY A 198 -0.81 -18.19 13.47
CA GLY A 198 0.65 -18.22 13.24
C GLY A 198 1.42 -17.07 13.92
N PHE A 199 0.73 -16.02 14.35
CA PHE A 199 1.38 -14.79 14.83
C PHE A 199 2.37 -15.00 15.98
N ALA A 200 1.96 -15.71 17.03
CA ALA A 200 2.82 -15.93 18.20
C ALA A 200 4.13 -16.67 17.86
N GLN A 201 4.09 -17.56 16.87
CA GLN A 201 5.25 -18.29 16.38
C GLN A 201 6.17 -17.39 15.54
N HIS A 202 5.61 -16.61 14.63
CA HIS A 202 6.39 -15.82 13.67
C HIS A 202 6.80 -14.43 14.18
N ARG A 203 6.12 -13.90 15.21
CA ARG A 203 6.31 -12.56 15.79
C ARG A 203 6.32 -12.61 17.32
N ALA A 204 7.16 -13.50 17.86
CA ALA A 204 7.32 -13.65 19.30
C ALA A 204 7.60 -12.30 20.00
N GLY A 205 6.84 -12.02 21.05
CA GLY A 205 6.96 -10.78 21.84
C GLY A 205 6.35 -9.53 21.20
N TRP A 206 5.66 -9.64 20.06
CA TRP A 206 4.80 -8.56 19.53
C TRP A 206 3.43 -8.65 20.21
N ALA A 207 2.81 -7.50 20.49
CA ALA A 207 1.58 -7.47 21.27
C ALA A 207 0.35 -7.93 20.46
N LEU A 208 0.27 -7.52 19.19
CA LEU A 208 -0.87 -7.73 18.29
C LEU A 208 -0.42 -7.81 16.82
N PRO A 209 -1.10 -8.58 15.95
CA PRO A 209 -1.02 -8.40 14.51
C PRO A 209 -1.31 -6.94 14.10
N ILE A 210 -0.78 -6.50 12.96
CA ILE A 210 -0.92 -5.09 12.53
C ILE A 210 -2.40 -4.68 12.49
N HIS A 211 -3.28 -5.46 11.86
CA HIS A 211 -4.69 -5.12 11.78
C HIS A 211 -5.34 -4.96 13.16
N ASP A 212 -5.06 -5.86 14.10
CA ASP A 212 -5.63 -5.80 15.44
C ASP A 212 -5.10 -4.58 16.21
N LEU A 213 -3.84 -4.18 16.00
CA LEU A 213 -3.28 -2.92 16.48
C LEU A 213 -4.03 -1.72 15.87
N LEU A 214 -4.28 -1.71 14.56
CA LEU A 214 -5.03 -0.66 13.88
C LEU A 214 -6.47 -0.55 14.41
N VAL A 215 -7.15 -1.68 14.66
CA VAL A 215 -8.49 -1.73 15.25
C VAL A 215 -8.48 -1.19 16.69
N LYS A 216 -7.55 -1.68 17.54
CA LYS A 216 -7.40 -1.23 18.93
C LYS A 216 -7.27 0.29 19.02
N HIS A 217 -6.52 0.89 18.10
CA HIS A 217 -6.28 2.33 18.06
C HIS A 217 -7.23 3.11 17.14
N ARG A 218 -8.31 2.45 16.65
CA ARG A 218 -9.39 3.06 15.86
C ARG A 218 -8.86 3.81 14.63
N VAL A 219 -7.98 3.15 13.87
CA VAL A 219 -7.48 3.70 12.60
C VAL A 219 -8.61 3.85 11.60
N SER A 220 -8.67 5.01 10.95
CA SER A 220 -9.77 5.41 10.07
C SER A 220 -9.70 4.69 8.73
N ALA A 221 -8.54 4.71 8.08
CA ALA A 221 -8.32 4.07 6.80
C ALA A 221 -6.85 3.70 6.57
N VAL A 222 -6.64 2.62 5.83
CA VAL A 222 -5.37 2.21 5.23
C VAL A 222 -5.48 2.42 3.72
N PHE A 223 -4.70 3.36 3.19
CA PHE A 223 -4.56 3.61 1.77
C PHE A 223 -3.38 2.81 1.23
N HIS A 224 -3.61 2.06 0.16
CA HIS A 224 -2.56 1.31 -0.51
C HIS A 224 -2.67 1.36 -2.03
N GLY A 225 -1.55 1.12 -2.71
CA GLY A 225 -1.44 1.18 -4.17
C GLY A 225 -1.23 -0.20 -4.76
N HIS A 226 -0.15 -0.33 -5.55
CA HIS A 226 0.35 -1.55 -6.17
C HIS A 226 -0.53 -2.18 -7.27
N ASP A 227 -1.86 -2.24 -7.10
CA ASP A 227 -2.76 -3.09 -7.90
C ASP A 227 -3.38 -2.39 -9.12
N HIS A 228 -3.17 -1.08 -9.23
CA HIS A 228 -3.55 -0.25 -10.38
C HIS A 228 -5.07 -0.22 -10.66
N LEU A 229 -5.87 -0.31 -9.60
CA LEU A 229 -7.33 -0.29 -9.60
C LEU A 229 -7.84 0.49 -8.37
N TYR A 230 -9.12 0.84 -8.35
CA TYR A 230 -9.78 1.41 -7.17
C TYR A 230 -10.59 0.32 -6.49
N VAL A 231 -10.33 0.02 -5.22
CA VAL A 231 -11.21 -0.80 -4.36
C VAL A 231 -11.37 -0.12 -3.01
N SER A 232 -12.61 0.03 -2.57
CA SER A 232 -12.95 0.45 -1.21
C SER A 232 -13.69 -0.67 -0.49
N SER A 233 -13.09 -1.17 0.58
CA SER A 233 -13.67 -2.20 1.46
C SER A 233 -13.46 -1.81 2.92
N GLN A 234 -14.15 -2.47 3.85
CA GLN A 234 -14.00 -2.22 5.28
C GLN A 234 -13.96 -3.54 6.06
N ARG A 235 -13.18 -3.57 7.14
CA ARG A 235 -13.19 -4.64 8.13
C ARG A 235 -12.94 -4.07 9.52
N ASP A 236 -13.74 -4.51 10.49
CA ASP A 236 -13.56 -4.21 11.91
C ASP A 236 -13.43 -2.69 12.19
N GLY A 237 -14.19 -1.88 11.44
CA GLY A 237 -14.17 -0.42 11.52
C GLY A 237 -13.09 0.28 10.69
N VAL A 238 -12.10 -0.43 10.17
CA VAL A 238 -10.99 0.12 9.37
C VAL A 238 -11.30 0.02 7.87
N VAL A 239 -11.24 1.14 7.15
CA VAL A 239 -11.35 1.15 5.69
C VAL A 239 -10.04 0.69 5.05
N TYR A 240 -10.11 -0.19 4.05
CA TYR A 240 -9.01 -0.56 3.17
C TYR A 240 -9.28 0.02 1.78
N GLN A 241 -8.47 0.99 1.39
CA GLN A 241 -8.61 1.74 0.16
C GLN A 241 -7.43 1.44 -0.78
N CYS A 242 -7.64 0.58 -1.78
CA CYS A 242 -6.75 0.51 -2.92
C CYS A 242 -6.95 1.76 -3.78
N VAL A 243 -5.90 2.56 -3.97
CA VAL A 243 -5.95 3.80 -4.73
C VAL A 243 -5.68 3.53 -6.21
N PRO A 244 -6.39 4.24 -7.12
CA PRO A 244 -6.22 4.09 -8.56
C PRO A 244 -4.84 4.58 -8.99
N GLN A 245 -4.38 4.10 -10.15
CA GLN A 245 -3.18 4.63 -10.77
C GLN A 245 -3.56 5.82 -11.68
N PRO A 246 -3.10 7.06 -11.40
CA PRO A 246 -3.50 8.23 -12.18
C PRO A 246 -3.11 8.15 -13.67
N GLY A 247 -1.99 7.49 -13.98
CA GLY A 247 -1.43 7.40 -15.34
C GLY A 247 -1.80 6.15 -16.12
N ASN A 248 -2.74 5.31 -15.66
CA ASN A 248 -3.10 4.06 -16.36
C ASN A 248 -4.41 4.20 -17.14
N PRO A 249 -4.36 4.50 -18.45
CA PRO A 249 -5.55 4.77 -19.25
C PRO A 249 -6.42 3.54 -19.50
N ARG A 250 -5.90 2.32 -19.26
CA ARG A 250 -6.60 1.08 -19.61
C ARG A 250 -7.56 0.60 -18.52
N GLY A 251 -7.36 1.02 -17.26
CA GLY A 251 -8.07 0.49 -16.10
C GLY A 251 -7.80 -1.00 -15.88
N ASN A 252 -7.48 -1.42 -14.64
CA ASN A 252 -7.13 -2.81 -14.36
C ASN A 252 -8.18 -3.59 -13.54
N THR A 253 -9.47 -3.43 -13.85
CA THR A 253 -10.52 -4.15 -13.10
C THR A 253 -10.55 -5.65 -13.40
N ARG A 254 -10.06 -6.08 -14.56
CA ARG A 254 -10.07 -7.49 -14.98
C ARG A 254 -9.19 -8.38 -14.11
N THR A 255 -8.21 -7.82 -13.41
CA THR A 255 -7.34 -8.57 -12.51
C THR A 255 -7.81 -8.53 -11.07
N ALA A 256 -8.94 -7.86 -10.74
CA ALA A 256 -9.37 -7.69 -9.35
C ALA A 256 -9.56 -9.03 -8.64
N THR A 257 -10.34 -9.94 -9.22
CA THR A 257 -10.55 -11.29 -8.68
C THR A 257 -9.24 -12.08 -8.64
N GLN A 258 -8.40 -11.97 -9.68
CA GLN A 258 -7.08 -12.60 -9.71
C GLN A 258 -6.19 -12.11 -8.56
N TYR A 259 -6.24 -10.82 -8.22
CA TYR A 259 -5.48 -10.20 -7.15
C TYR A 259 -6.06 -10.46 -5.75
N GLY A 260 -7.17 -11.21 -5.67
CA GLY A 260 -7.79 -11.60 -4.40
C GLY A 260 -8.91 -10.67 -3.92
N TYR A 261 -9.33 -9.68 -4.72
CA TYR A 261 -10.49 -8.86 -4.39
C TYR A 261 -11.78 -9.60 -4.72
N VAL A 262 -12.56 -9.93 -3.70
CA VAL A 262 -13.87 -10.62 -3.84
C VAL A 262 -15.01 -9.81 -3.24
N SER A 263 -14.70 -8.68 -2.61
CA SER A 263 -15.66 -7.79 -1.95
C SER A 263 -15.31 -6.31 -2.13
N GLY A 264 -16.26 -5.44 -1.78
CA GLY A 264 -16.07 -3.99 -1.82
C GLY A 264 -16.49 -3.31 -3.12
N THR A 265 -16.33 -1.99 -3.15
CA THR A 265 -16.65 -1.17 -4.32
C THR A 265 -15.44 -1.10 -5.25
N LEU A 266 -15.54 -1.70 -6.44
CA LEU A 266 -14.47 -1.77 -7.45
C LEU A 266 -14.73 -0.78 -8.60
N HIS A 267 -13.71 0.01 -8.94
CA HIS A 267 -13.68 0.81 -10.16
C HIS A 267 -12.31 0.72 -10.85
N GLY A 268 -12.30 0.97 -12.17
CA GLY A 268 -11.05 1.04 -12.93
C GLY A 268 -10.33 2.37 -12.77
N SER A 269 -9.01 2.34 -12.87
CA SER A 269 -8.16 3.50 -13.19
C SER A 269 -8.50 4.07 -14.59
N PRO A 270 -8.10 5.30 -14.94
CA PRO A 270 -7.24 6.24 -14.18
C PRO A 270 -8.01 7.15 -13.22
N GLY A 271 -7.30 7.70 -12.23
CA GLY A 271 -7.76 8.79 -11.37
C GLY A 271 -6.94 8.89 -10.09
N HIS A 272 -7.42 9.67 -9.13
CA HIS A 272 -6.81 9.83 -7.80
C HIS A 272 -7.88 9.81 -6.71
N VAL A 273 -7.46 9.57 -5.46
CA VAL A 273 -8.34 9.73 -4.30
C VAL A 273 -8.10 11.10 -3.68
N ARG A 274 -9.17 11.83 -3.41
CA ARG A 274 -9.16 13.09 -2.67
C ARG A 274 -9.79 12.88 -1.30
N VAL A 275 -9.08 13.28 -0.25
CA VAL A 275 -9.57 13.24 1.13
C VAL A 275 -9.75 14.66 1.64
N ARG A 276 -10.95 15.00 2.11
CA ARG A 276 -11.27 16.26 2.79
C ARG A 276 -11.58 15.96 4.25
N VAL A 277 -10.86 16.57 5.17
CA VAL A 277 -11.06 16.43 6.61
C VAL A 277 -11.81 17.64 7.14
N GLU A 278 -12.97 17.40 7.74
CA GLU A 278 -13.80 18.39 8.42
C GLU A 278 -13.92 18.00 9.91
N ALA A 279 -14.58 18.84 10.70
CA ALA A 279 -14.65 18.64 12.16
C ALA A 279 -15.46 17.40 12.57
N ASP A 280 -16.44 17.00 11.76
CA ASP A 280 -17.45 15.97 12.04
C ASP A 280 -17.43 14.81 11.04
N LYS A 281 -16.67 14.91 9.94
CA LYS A 281 -16.45 13.83 8.97
C LYS A 281 -15.16 14.04 8.16
N ALA A 282 -14.63 12.94 7.63
CA ALA A 282 -13.70 12.98 6.51
C ALA A 282 -14.39 12.41 5.27
N THR A 283 -14.37 13.14 4.15
CA THR A 283 -14.94 12.69 2.87
C THR A 283 -13.82 12.17 1.97
N VAL A 284 -13.99 10.94 1.45
CA VAL A 284 -13.04 10.29 0.54
C VAL A 284 -13.70 10.12 -0.82
N GLU A 285 -13.10 10.68 -1.86
CA GLU A 285 -13.65 10.72 -3.21
C GLU A 285 -12.67 10.12 -4.22
N PHE A 286 -13.16 9.21 -5.08
CA PHE A 286 -12.46 8.83 -6.28
C PHE A 286 -12.74 9.86 -7.38
N VAL A 287 -11.71 10.57 -7.80
CA VAL A 287 -11.76 11.60 -8.85
C VAL A 287 -11.09 11.08 -10.13
N ARG A 288 -11.84 11.09 -11.23
CA ARG A 288 -11.40 10.62 -12.54
C ARG A 288 -10.33 11.54 -13.12
N THR A 289 -9.23 10.96 -13.66
CA THR A 289 -8.24 11.69 -14.46
C THR A 289 -8.27 11.18 -15.90
N ALA A 290 -9.31 11.57 -16.65
CA ALA A 290 -9.50 11.14 -18.03
C ALA A 290 -8.89 12.17 -18.99
N LEU A 291 -8.15 11.70 -19.99
CA LEU A 291 -7.76 12.53 -21.12
C LEU A 291 -8.98 12.69 -22.05
N ALA A 292 -9.33 13.92 -22.40
CA ALA A 292 -10.36 14.19 -23.40
C ALA A 292 -10.01 13.44 -24.71
N GLY A 293 -10.98 12.72 -25.28
CA GLY A 293 -10.80 11.93 -26.51
C GLY A 293 -10.26 10.50 -26.32
N ALA A 294 -9.86 10.08 -25.12
CA ALA A 294 -9.45 8.68 -24.88
C ALA A 294 -10.62 7.68 -25.04
N ALA A 295 -11.87 8.14 -24.93
CA ALA A 295 -13.08 7.36 -25.22
C ALA A 295 -13.43 7.29 -26.71
N GLU A 296 -12.86 8.17 -27.55
CA GLU A 296 -13.20 8.27 -28.99
C GLU A 296 -12.24 7.47 -29.90
N GLY A 297 -11.09 7.05 -29.37
CA GLY A 297 -10.06 6.30 -30.11
C GLY A 297 -10.24 4.78 -30.14
N ASN A 298 -11.36 4.27 -30.64
CA ASN A 298 -11.43 3.02 -31.44
C ASN A 298 -12.87 2.69 -31.84
N GLY A 299 -13.40 3.46 -32.78
CA GLY A 299 -14.49 3.00 -33.63
C GLY A 299 -13.98 1.89 -34.56
N ARG A 300 -14.10 0.64 -34.12
CA ARG A 300 -14.42 -0.59 -34.90
C ARG A 300 -13.94 -1.83 -34.13
N GLY A 301 -14.90 -2.57 -33.57
CA GLY A 301 -14.74 -4.01 -33.31
C GLY A 301 -14.60 -4.48 -31.86
N ASN A 302 -15.11 -3.77 -30.85
CA ASN A 302 -14.91 -4.23 -29.49
C ASN A 302 -15.98 -3.78 -28.47
N GLN A 303 -17.24 -4.16 -28.73
CA GLN A 303 -18.32 -4.00 -27.77
C GLN A 303 -18.24 -5.00 -26.59
N ASP A 304 -17.43 -6.06 -26.68
CA ASP A 304 -17.39 -7.14 -25.69
C ASP A 304 -16.28 -7.04 -24.61
N ARG A 305 -15.47 -5.97 -24.55
CA ARG A 305 -14.49 -5.78 -23.44
C ARG A 305 -15.04 -4.96 -22.26
N ARG A 306 -16.37 -4.90 -22.09
CA ARG A 306 -17.02 -4.17 -21.01
C ARG A 306 -17.34 -5.13 -19.87
N GLY A 307 -16.41 -5.29 -18.93
CA GLY A 307 -16.76 -5.81 -17.61
C GLY A 307 -17.73 -4.84 -16.90
N PRO A 308 -18.51 -5.29 -15.91
CA PRO A 308 -19.36 -4.38 -15.15
C PRO A 308 -18.47 -3.31 -14.50
N GLY A 309 -18.68 -2.04 -14.87
CA GLY A 309 -17.84 -0.90 -14.45
C GLY A 309 -16.82 -0.38 -15.49
N GLY A 310 -16.94 -0.76 -16.77
CA GLY A 310 -16.04 -0.32 -17.85
C GLY A 310 -15.93 1.21 -18.02
N ALA A 311 -14.71 1.72 -17.87
CA ALA A 311 -14.26 3.12 -17.87
C ALA A 311 -14.43 3.88 -19.21
N GLY A 312 -15.64 3.89 -19.79
CA GLY A 312 -15.88 4.40 -21.14
C GLY A 312 -16.62 5.73 -21.27
N GLY A 313 -16.89 6.50 -20.21
CA GLY A 313 -17.73 7.69 -20.35
C GLY A 313 -17.68 8.77 -19.27
N GLU A 314 -16.83 8.66 -18.26
CA GLU A 314 -16.74 9.68 -17.22
C GLU A 314 -15.77 10.80 -17.63
N ALA A 315 -16.21 12.05 -17.45
CA ALA A 315 -15.40 13.23 -17.73
C ALA A 315 -14.20 13.32 -16.77
N ASN A 316 -13.18 14.09 -17.17
CA ASN A 316 -12.13 14.50 -16.26
C ASN A 316 -12.73 15.21 -15.04
N ASP A 317 -12.16 14.99 -13.87
CA ASP A 317 -12.59 15.56 -12.58
C ASP A 317 -13.96 15.07 -12.06
N ALA A 318 -14.60 14.12 -12.75
CA ALA A 318 -15.82 13.49 -12.26
C ALA A 318 -15.55 12.72 -10.94
N ILE A 319 -16.45 12.88 -9.97
CA ILE A 319 -16.46 12.05 -8.76
C ILE A 319 -17.16 10.74 -9.11
N VAL A 320 -16.39 9.66 -9.15
CA VAL A 320 -16.83 8.31 -9.55
C VAL A 320 -17.49 7.58 -8.38
N HIS A 321 -16.92 7.76 -7.19
CA HIS A 321 -17.38 7.16 -5.96
C HIS A 321 -16.99 8.06 -4.79
N SER A 322 -17.82 8.11 -3.75
CA SER A 322 -17.59 8.92 -2.55
C SER A 322 -18.14 8.22 -1.32
N TYR A 323 -17.44 8.33 -0.20
CA TYR A 323 -17.90 7.88 1.11
C TYR A 323 -17.35 8.79 2.21
N THR A 324 -17.91 8.66 3.41
CA THR A 324 -17.51 9.45 4.58
C THR A 324 -17.04 8.55 5.72
N ILE A 325 -16.05 9.04 6.48
CA ILE A 325 -15.54 8.43 7.69
C ILE A 325 -15.89 9.35 8.87
N ALA A 326 -16.48 8.79 9.93
CA ALA A 326 -16.77 9.51 11.16
C ALA A 326 -15.50 9.73 12.00
N PRO A 327 -15.39 10.82 12.77
CA PRO A 327 -14.28 11.05 13.67
C PRO A 327 -14.27 10.01 14.79
N VAL A 328 -13.07 9.67 15.23
CA VAL A 328 -12.87 8.88 16.43
C VAL A 328 -13.32 9.70 17.65
N ALA A 329 -14.33 9.22 18.35
CA ALA A 329 -14.83 9.89 19.55
C ALA A 329 -13.70 10.07 20.59
N PRO A 330 -13.66 11.21 21.30
CA PRO A 330 -12.73 11.41 22.41
C PRO A 330 -12.85 10.24 23.37
N ALA A 331 -11.73 9.73 23.89
CA ALA A 331 -11.79 8.75 24.96
C ALA A 331 -12.58 9.39 26.12
N THR A 332 -13.75 8.82 26.45
CA THR A 332 -14.48 9.20 27.66
C THR A 332 -13.56 8.86 28.82
N MET A 333 -13.05 9.87 29.53
CA MET A 333 -12.38 9.61 30.81
C MET A 333 -13.38 8.87 31.70
N PRO A 334 -13.00 7.74 32.32
CA PRO A 334 -13.86 7.13 33.33
C PRO A 334 -14.14 8.19 34.39
N LYS A 335 -15.43 8.39 34.72
CA LYS A 335 -15.80 9.23 35.87
C LYS A 335 -15.01 8.73 37.07
N PRO A 336 -14.37 9.60 37.87
CA PRO A 336 -13.73 9.16 39.10
C PRO A 336 -14.79 8.45 39.93
N GLU A 337 -14.53 7.18 40.26
CA GLU A 337 -15.39 6.42 41.15
C GLU A 337 -15.49 7.22 42.45
N SER A 338 -16.72 7.61 42.80
CA SER A 338 -17.01 8.14 44.13
C SER A 338 -16.67 7.04 45.12
N ARG A 339 -15.57 7.21 45.86
CA ARG A 339 -15.23 6.31 46.96
C ARG A 339 -16.38 6.33 47.98
N PRO A 340 -16.84 5.15 48.45
CA PRO A 340 -17.86 5.06 49.49
C PRO A 340 -17.37 5.61 50.84
#